data_AF-A0A501XLF0-F1
#
_entry.id   AF-A0A501XLF0-F1
#
_cell.length_a   1.000
_cell.length_b   1.000
_cell.length_c   1.000
_cell.angle_alpha   90.00
_cell.angle_beta   90.00
_cell.angle_gamma   90.00
#
_symmetry.space_group_name_H-M   'P 1'
#
loop_
_entity.id
_entity.type
_entity.pdbx_description
1 polymer ?
#
loop_
_entity_poly.entity_id
_entity_poly.type
_entity_poly.pdbx_seq_one_letter_code
_entity_poly.pdbx_strand_id
1 'polypeptide(L)'
;MENHKPATGFQRFLNTVETVGNKLPDPAVLFALFLGLVWLISWGLSGVSFDEIDPRTGNPIQVVNMLEGGALTAFTSTLVSTFVTFPPLGVVLVAMLGLGVAEHTGFINAGLRSILSVTPKILLTPVLIAVGILSHVAVDAGYVLVIPLGAVIFYAAGRHPLAGIAAAFAGVSGGFSATVGVPSSLDPMLAGLTQAAARLSADPAAATLTINPLNNIFFTSASAVLIILVGWFITDKIIEPRLKNTAVNGDPATLPTLDELQPHERRGLRFAMLSMLLCALGLVFTAYGDNSAWRATDGALTSASAPLMRSIVAIIFVFFLIPGIVYGYAAGTANNHRAIIQGMSKSMSGMGYYIVMAFFCAQFIYAFGQSNLGALMAIKGALALKELALPMGVTLVGIVFLTAFVNLLVGSASAKWALIGAIMVPMLMELGVSPDLTQAAYRVGDSSTNIITPLMPYFPLIVVFCQKYVKESGIGTLVALMLPFSISFLLLWSGFLLAYWALGLPLGIGSSFTFPAMP
;
A
#
# COMPACT_ATOMS: atom_id res chain seq x y z
N MET A 1 33.77 -24.73 -17.03
CA MET A 1 34.10 -23.34 -17.41
C MET A 1 32.80 -22.66 -17.77
N GLU A 2 32.14 -22.03 -16.80
CA GLU A 2 30.92 -21.26 -17.05
C GLU A 2 31.27 -20.01 -17.85
N ASN A 3 30.65 -19.87 -19.02
CA ASN A 3 30.69 -18.66 -19.83
C ASN A 3 30.00 -17.53 -19.06
N HIS A 4 30.76 -16.77 -18.26
CA HIS A 4 30.32 -15.47 -17.77
C HIS A 4 30.21 -14.51 -18.96
N LYS A 5 29.04 -14.48 -19.60
CA LYS A 5 28.65 -13.36 -20.47
C LYS A 5 28.82 -12.08 -19.65
N PRO A 6 29.39 -11.00 -20.22
CA PRO A 6 29.55 -9.75 -19.51
C PRO A 6 28.19 -9.25 -19.03
N ALA A 7 28.08 -8.95 -17.73
CA ALA A 7 26.86 -8.43 -17.13
C ALA A 7 26.39 -7.19 -17.91
N THR A 8 25.13 -7.21 -18.35
CA THR A 8 24.51 -6.08 -19.05
C THR A 8 24.51 -4.82 -18.17
N GLY A 9 24.49 -3.62 -18.75
CA GLY A 9 24.49 -2.36 -17.98
C GLY A 9 23.37 -2.30 -16.93
N PHE A 10 22.21 -2.86 -17.25
CA PHE A 10 21.09 -3.00 -16.32
C PHE A 10 21.36 -3.99 -15.18
N GLN A 11 22.02 -5.13 -15.45
CA GLN A 11 22.42 -6.07 -14.41
C GLN A 11 23.44 -5.44 -13.44
N ARG A 12 24.34 -4.59 -13.93
CA ARG A 12 25.24 -3.79 -13.07
C ARG A 12 24.47 -2.78 -12.21
N PHE A 13 23.45 -2.13 -12.78
CA PHE A 13 22.56 -1.25 -12.02
C PHE A 13 21.83 -2.01 -10.91
N LEU A 14 21.23 -3.18 -11.20
CA LEU A 14 20.58 -4.01 -10.18
C LEU A 14 21.54 -4.48 -9.10
N ASN A 15 22.76 -4.90 -9.44
CA ASN A 15 23.77 -5.27 -8.45
C ASN A 15 24.13 -4.09 -7.53
N THR A 16 24.11 -2.86 -8.09
CA THR A 16 24.34 -1.64 -7.31
C THR A 16 23.16 -1.39 -6.37
N VAL A 17 21.92 -1.50 -6.87
CA VAL A 17 20.70 -1.41 -6.06
C VAL A 17 20.71 -2.42 -4.92
N GLU A 18 21.05 -3.68 -5.20
CA GLU A 18 21.19 -4.74 -4.21
C GLU A 18 22.28 -4.40 -3.17
N THR A 19 23.46 -3.98 -3.63
CA THR A 19 24.58 -3.62 -2.74
C THR A 19 24.23 -2.43 -1.84
N VAL A 20 23.53 -1.43 -2.37
CA VAL A 20 23.13 -0.23 -1.61
C VAL A 20 22.01 -0.58 -0.63
N GLY A 21 20.97 -1.30 -1.09
CA GLY A 21 19.86 -1.65 -0.21
C GLY A 21 20.23 -2.63 0.89
N ASN A 22 21.15 -3.57 0.64
CA ASN A 22 21.69 -4.45 1.70
C ASN A 22 22.54 -3.70 2.75
N LYS A 23 23.02 -2.49 2.43
CA LYS A 23 23.70 -1.61 3.40
C LYS A 23 22.71 -0.76 4.20
N LEU A 24 21.47 -0.60 3.73
CA LEU A 24 20.47 0.14 4.49
C LEU A 24 20.09 -0.67 5.74
N PRO A 25 20.02 -0.04 6.91
CA PRO A 25 19.58 -0.72 8.13
C PRO A 25 18.10 -1.08 8.04
N ASP A 26 17.66 -1.97 8.91
CA ASP A 26 16.24 -2.26 9.09
C ASP A 26 15.43 -0.96 9.27
N PRO A 27 14.24 -0.82 8.63
CA PRO A 27 13.40 0.37 8.76
C PRO A 27 13.16 0.87 10.20
N ALA A 28 12.97 -0.01 11.18
CA ALA A 28 12.80 0.41 12.57
C ALA A 28 14.07 1.07 13.13
N VAL A 29 15.24 0.51 12.80
CA VAL A 29 16.55 1.10 13.13
C VAL A 29 16.75 2.41 12.37
N LEU A 30 16.33 2.49 11.12
CA LEU A 30 16.40 3.71 10.33
C LEU A 30 15.63 4.87 11.01
N PHE A 31 14.42 4.61 11.50
CA PHE A 31 13.66 5.62 12.27
C PHE A 31 14.32 5.97 13.60
N ALA A 32 14.93 5.00 14.29
CA ALA A 32 15.70 5.29 15.50
C ALA A 32 16.93 6.19 15.21
N LEU A 33 17.62 5.94 14.10
CA LEU A 33 18.73 6.77 13.63
C LEU A 33 18.24 8.17 13.22
N PHE A 34 17.11 8.28 12.53
CA PHE A 34 16.52 9.57 12.18
C PHE A 34 16.05 10.36 13.40
N LEU A 35 15.51 9.70 14.43
CA LEU A 35 15.22 10.34 15.72
C LEU A 35 16.50 10.93 16.34
N GLY A 36 17.58 10.15 16.40
CA GLY A 36 18.88 10.64 16.88
C GLY A 36 19.43 11.79 16.03
N LEU A 37 19.28 11.69 14.71
CA LEU A 37 19.69 12.73 13.78
C LEU A 37 18.89 14.03 13.99
N VAL A 38 17.57 13.93 14.20
CA VAL A 38 16.71 15.07 14.52
C VAL A 38 17.16 15.75 15.81
N TRP A 39 17.53 14.99 16.84
CA TRP A 39 18.08 15.56 18.06
C TRP A 39 19.39 16.33 17.82
N LEU A 40 20.32 15.76 17.04
CA LEU A 40 21.58 16.42 16.72
C LEU A 40 21.40 17.66 15.83
N ILE A 41 20.57 17.56 14.79
CA ILE A 41 20.29 18.67 13.87
C ILE A 41 19.55 19.79 14.61
N SER A 42 18.54 19.46 15.42
CA SER A 42 17.80 20.46 16.18
C SER A 42 18.69 21.20 17.17
N TRP A 43 19.62 20.51 17.83
CA TRP A 43 20.65 21.12 18.66
C TRP A 43 21.59 22.04 17.86
N GLY A 44 22.04 21.60 16.68
CA GLY A 44 22.93 22.39 15.83
C GLY A 44 22.26 23.63 15.22
N LEU A 45 20.96 23.56 14.93
CA LEU A 45 20.20 24.63 14.28
C LEU A 45 19.43 25.54 15.25
N SER A 46 19.28 25.18 16.52
CA SER A 46 18.51 26.01 17.48
C SER A 46 19.12 27.40 17.74
N GLY A 47 20.41 27.58 17.48
CA GLY A 47 21.09 28.87 17.57
C GLY A 47 21.01 29.70 16.27
N VAL A 48 20.43 29.17 15.20
CA VAL A 48 20.34 29.83 13.89
C VAL A 48 18.99 30.53 13.77
N SER A 49 19.01 31.81 13.39
CA SER A 49 17.80 32.55 13.02
C SER A 49 17.45 32.27 11.57
N PHE A 50 16.22 31.83 11.33
CA PHE A 50 15.64 31.68 9.99
C PHE A 50 14.70 32.85 9.71
N ASP A 51 14.70 33.36 8.48
CA ASP A 51 13.83 34.47 8.07
C ASP A 51 12.45 33.97 7.60
N GLU A 52 12.30 32.66 7.39
CA GLU A 52 11.04 32.05 6.99
C GLU A 52 9.96 32.21 8.06
N ILE A 53 8.79 32.74 7.69
CA ILE A 53 7.68 32.94 8.61
C ILE A 53 6.94 31.63 8.86
N ASP A 54 6.69 31.31 10.13
CA ASP A 54 5.79 30.24 10.56
C ASP A 54 4.33 30.72 10.49
N PRO A 55 3.49 30.18 9.58
CA PRO A 55 2.10 30.58 9.43
C PRO A 55 1.25 30.39 10.70
N ARG A 56 1.66 29.54 11.65
CA ARG A 56 0.94 29.31 12.92
C ARG A 56 1.07 30.49 13.88
N THR A 57 2.21 31.16 13.86
CA THR A 57 2.55 32.20 14.86
C THR A 57 2.71 33.59 14.25
N GLY A 58 2.93 33.68 12.93
CA GLY A 58 3.26 34.92 12.23
C GLY A 58 4.68 35.44 12.49
N ASN A 59 5.49 34.69 13.24
CA ASN A 59 6.88 35.02 13.55
C ASN A 59 7.84 34.15 12.72
N PRO A 60 9.13 34.54 12.61
CA PRO A 60 10.13 33.68 12.00
C PRO A 60 10.23 32.33 12.71
N ILE A 61 10.35 31.27 11.94
CA ILE A 61 10.39 29.89 12.46
C ILE A 61 11.63 29.68 13.32
N GLN A 62 11.42 29.12 14.51
CA GLN A 62 12.50 28.82 15.45
C GLN A 62 12.64 27.31 15.63
N VAL A 63 13.85 26.80 15.45
CA VAL A 63 14.16 25.40 15.70
C VAL A 63 14.30 25.18 17.21
N VAL A 64 13.55 24.23 17.74
CA VAL A 64 13.58 23.87 19.16
C VAL A 64 14.61 22.77 19.39
N ASN A 65 15.56 23.00 20.29
CA ASN A 65 16.58 22.01 20.65
C ASN A 65 15.95 20.84 21.42
N MET A 66 15.89 19.66 20.80
CA MET A 66 15.30 18.47 21.41
C MET A 66 16.19 17.83 22.51
N LEU A 67 17.46 18.23 22.62
CA LEU A 67 18.38 17.77 23.66
C LEU A 67 18.34 18.65 24.93
N GLU A 68 17.57 19.73 24.93
CA GLU A 68 17.36 20.54 26.12
C GLU A 68 16.54 19.77 27.18
N GLY A 69 16.81 20.02 28.47
CA GLY A 69 16.14 19.32 29.57
C GLY A 69 14.61 19.38 29.50
N GLY A 70 14.03 20.52 29.09
CA GLY A 70 12.58 20.65 28.90
C GLY A 70 12.04 19.77 27.77
N ALA A 71 12.72 19.74 26.62
CA ALA A 71 12.30 18.93 25.48
C ALA A 71 12.48 17.42 25.74
N LEU A 72 13.58 17.01 26.39
CA LEU A 72 13.81 15.61 26.78
C LEU A 72 12.79 15.10 27.79
N THR A 73 12.42 15.91 28.79
CA THR A 73 11.38 15.55 29.77
C THR A 73 9.99 15.51 29.13
N ALA A 74 9.66 16.43 28.23
CA ALA A 74 8.43 16.37 27.43
C ALA A 74 8.37 15.12 26.54
N PHE A 75 9.47 14.79 25.85
CA PHE A 75 9.59 13.60 25.01
C PHE A 75 9.38 12.32 25.83
N THR A 76 10.10 12.16 26.94
CA THR A 76 10.01 10.95 27.78
C THR A 76 8.67 10.81 28.49
N SER A 77 8.06 11.91 28.95
CA SER A 77 6.74 11.89 29.61
C SER A 77 5.59 11.58 28.64
N THR A 78 5.74 11.89 27.35
CA THR A 78 4.72 11.63 26.30
C THR A 78 5.02 10.41 25.45
N LEU A 79 6.14 9.70 25.65
CA LEU A 79 6.59 8.59 24.80
C LEU A 79 5.50 7.55 24.53
N VAL A 80 4.77 7.12 25.58
CA VAL A 80 3.70 6.12 25.46
C VAL A 80 2.47 6.69 24.76
N SER A 81 2.04 7.90 25.12
CA SER A 81 0.86 8.52 24.50
C SER A 81 1.13 8.83 23.02
N THR A 82 2.30 9.32 22.66
CA THR A 82 2.78 9.51 21.28
C THR A 82 2.68 8.22 20.47
N PHE A 83 3.09 7.09 21.05
CA PHE A 83 3.01 5.80 20.39
C PHE A 83 1.55 5.32 20.21
N VAL A 84 0.76 5.29 21.29
CA VAL A 84 -0.59 4.72 21.27
C VAL A 84 -1.57 5.59 20.46
N THR A 85 -1.33 6.91 20.41
CA THR A 85 -2.13 7.85 19.61
C THR A 85 -1.60 8.03 18.18
N PHE A 86 -0.55 7.31 17.79
CA PHE A 86 -0.02 7.36 16.43
C PHE A 86 -1.10 6.88 15.44
N PRO A 87 -1.57 7.74 14.51
CA PRO A 87 -2.78 7.47 13.74
C PRO A 87 -2.84 6.11 13.03
N PRO A 88 -1.78 5.63 12.33
CA PRO A 88 -1.87 4.36 11.62
C PRO A 88 -1.81 3.14 12.56
N LEU A 89 -1.36 3.27 13.82
CA LEU A 89 -1.22 2.13 14.72
C LEU A 89 -2.57 1.48 15.03
N GLY A 90 -3.47 2.22 15.69
CA GLY A 90 -4.76 1.67 16.10
C GLY A 90 -5.64 1.29 14.91
N VAL A 91 -5.61 2.12 13.87
CA VAL A 91 -6.40 1.93 12.66
C VAL A 91 -6.06 0.63 11.93
N VAL A 92 -4.76 0.32 11.75
CA VAL A 92 -4.33 -0.90 11.07
C VAL A 92 -4.58 -2.13 11.92
N LEU A 93 -4.26 -2.09 13.22
CA LEU A 93 -4.44 -3.25 14.11
C LEU A 93 -5.92 -3.69 14.16
N VAL A 94 -6.86 -2.74 14.26
CA VAL A 94 -8.29 -3.05 14.27
C VAL A 94 -8.75 -3.65 12.95
N ALA A 95 -8.32 -3.10 11.81
CA ALA A 95 -8.65 -3.67 10.50
C ALA A 95 -8.13 -5.11 10.35
N MET A 96 -6.90 -5.36 10.80
CA MET A 96 -6.26 -6.68 10.74
C MET A 96 -6.93 -7.74 11.62
N LEU A 97 -7.62 -7.37 12.70
CA LEU A 97 -8.37 -8.35 13.51
C LEU A 97 -9.49 -9.02 12.71
N GLY A 98 -10.24 -8.25 11.92
CA GLY A 98 -11.34 -8.78 11.11
C GLY A 98 -10.82 -9.56 9.91
N LEU A 99 -9.86 -8.97 9.20
CA LEU A 99 -9.22 -9.60 8.05
C LEU A 99 -8.49 -10.90 8.43
N GLY A 100 -7.79 -10.91 9.58
CA GLY A 100 -7.08 -12.08 10.07
C GLY A 100 -7.98 -13.28 10.31
N VAL A 101 -9.22 -13.07 10.75
CA VAL A 101 -10.22 -14.14 10.85
C VAL A 101 -10.63 -14.65 9.46
N ALA A 102 -10.95 -13.75 8.53
CA ALA A 102 -11.31 -14.12 7.17
C ALA A 102 -10.21 -14.92 6.45
N GLU A 103 -8.95 -14.54 6.66
CA GLU A 103 -7.81 -15.27 6.12
C GLU A 103 -7.63 -16.62 6.84
N HIS A 104 -7.63 -16.63 8.18
CA HIS A 104 -7.41 -17.83 8.97
C HIS A 104 -8.46 -18.91 8.76
N THR A 105 -9.73 -18.54 8.59
CA THR A 105 -10.79 -19.52 8.29
C THR A 105 -10.75 -20.02 6.85
N GLY A 106 -9.95 -19.39 5.98
CA GLY A 106 -9.81 -19.77 4.58
C GLY A 106 -10.83 -19.12 3.63
N PHE A 107 -11.64 -18.16 4.10
CA PHE A 107 -12.63 -17.47 3.28
C PHE A 107 -11.98 -16.78 2.08
N ILE A 108 -10.90 -16.04 2.31
CA ILE A 108 -10.20 -15.31 1.25
C ILE A 108 -9.57 -16.27 0.24
N ASN A 109 -8.84 -17.29 0.72
CA ASN A 109 -8.19 -18.29 -0.13
C ASN A 109 -9.18 -19.09 -0.99
N ALA A 110 -10.33 -19.48 -0.42
CA ALA A 110 -11.39 -20.14 -1.18
C ALA A 110 -12.05 -19.20 -2.19
N GLY A 111 -12.25 -17.92 -1.83
CA GLY A 111 -12.78 -16.91 -2.74
C GLY A 111 -11.89 -16.69 -3.97
N LEU A 112 -10.58 -16.51 -3.77
CA LEU A 112 -9.61 -16.34 -4.86
C LEU A 112 -9.58 -17.55 -5.79
N ARG A 113 -9.58 -18.78 -5.24
CA ARG A 113 -9.67 -20.03 -6.04
C ARG A 113 -10.98 -20.13 -6.80
N SER A 114 -12.09 -19.69 -6.20
CA SER A 114 -13.42 -19.73 -6.84
C SER A 114 -13.46 -18.88 -8.09
N ILE A 115 -12.90 -17.67 -8.04
CA ILE A 115 -12.90 -16.76 -9.19
C ILE A 115 -12.07 -17.38 -10.33
N LEU A 116 -10.90 -17.93 -10.02
CA LEU A 116 -10.00 -18.51 -11.01
C LEU A 116 -10.57 -19.80 -11.64
N SER A 117 -11.27 -20.65 -10.88
CA SER A 117 -11.82 -21.91 -11.39
C SER A 117 -12.92 -21.76 -12.45
N VAL A 118 -13.60 -20.61 -12.51
CA VAL A 118 -14.75 -20.37 -13.40
C VAL A 118 -14.37 -19.49 -14.61
N THR A 119 -13.08 -19.19 -14.77
CA THR A 119 -12.62 -18.22 -15.78
C THR A 119 -12.48 -18.84 -17.17
N PRO A 120 -13.13 -18.29 -18.22
CA PRO A 120 -12.95 -18.74 -19.61
C PRO A 120 -11.52 -18.53 -20.11
N LYS A 121 -11.04 -19.41 -21.01
CA LYS A 121 -9.66 -19.36 -21.57
C LYS A 121 -9.25 -17.99 -22.10
N ILE A 122 -10.18 -17.27 -22.75
CA ILE A 122 -9.93 -15.94 -23.35
C ILE A 122 -9.68 -14.87 -22.27
N LEU A 123 -10.30 -15.00 -21.09
CA LEU A 123 -10.21 -14.03 -20.01
C LEU A 123 -9.23 -14.43 -18.91
N LEU A 124 -8.45 -15.50 -19.12
CA LEU A 124 -7.50 -16.00 -18.12
C LEU A 124 -6.52 -14.93 -17.65
N THR A 125 -5.90 -14.19 -18.57
CA THR A 125 -4.94 -13.15 -18.22
C THR A 125 -5.57 -12.00 -17.43
N PRO A 126 -6.62 -11.31 -17.93
CA PRO A 126 -7.18 -10.16 -17.22
C PRO A 126 -7.79 -10.56 -15.88
N VAL A 127 -8.43 -11.74 -15.78
CA VAL A 127 -8.98 -12.21 -14.50
C VAL A 127 -7.87 -12.61 -13.53
N LEU A 128 -6.79 -13.25 -14.00
CA LEU A 128 -5.65 -13.56 -13.14
C LEU A 128 -5.01 -12.30 -12.57
N ILE A 129 -4.84 -11.24 -13.37
CA ILE A 129 -4.35 -9.96 -12.89
C ILE A 129 -5.35 -9.34 -11.91
N ALA A 130 -6.64 -9.36 -12.20
CA ALA A 130 -7.68 -8.83 -11.31
C ALA A 130 -7.71 -9.55 -9.95
N VAL A 131 -7.57 -10.88 -9.95
CA VAL A 131 -7.45 -11.70 -8.73
C VAL A 131 -6.14 -11.40 -8.02
N GLY A 132 -5.04 -11.20 -8.76
CA GLY A 132 -3.77 -10.74 -8.22
C GLY A 132 -3.91 -9.40 -7.50
N ILE A 133 -4.56 -8.42 -8.14
CA ILE A 133 -4.90 -7.14 -7.50
C ILE A 133 -5.73 -7.43 -6.25
N LEU A 134 -6.89 -8.10 -6.33
CA LEU A 134 -7.77 -8.33 -5.18
C LEU A 134 -7.08 -9.05 -4.01
N SER A 135 -6.05 -9.86 -4.27
CA SER A 135 -5.34 -10.62 -3.24
C SER A 135 -4.54 -9.78 -2.24
N HIS A 136 -4.24 -8.51 -2.52
CA HIS A 136 -3.58 -7.63 -1.54
C HIS A 136 -4.48 -7.36 -0.32
N VAL A 137 -5.80 -7.56 -0.45
CA VAL A 137 -6.74 -7.61 0.68
C VAL A 137 -6.29 -8.67 1.69
N ALA A 138 -5.64 -9.74 1.25
CA ALA A 138 -5.20 -10.89 2.04
C ALA A 138 -3.71 -10.84 2.44
N VAL A 139 -3.09 -9.66 2.41
CA VAL A 139 -1.66 -9.41 2.69
C VAL A 139 -0.70 -10.32 1.90
N ASP A 140 -0.44 -11.53 2.39
CA ASP A 140 0.56 -12.46 1.85
C ASP A 140 -0.03 -13.54 0.94
N ALA A 141 -1.35 -13.76 0.97
CA ALA A 141 -1.97 -14.85 0.20
C ALA A 141 -1.76 -14.67 -1.31
N GLY A 142 -1.68 -13.44 -1.81
CA GLY A 142 -1.35 -13.15 -3.21
C GLY A 142 -0.05 -13.79 -3.67
N TYR A 143 1.01 -13.63 -2.87
CA TYR A 143 2.34 -14.14 -3.20
C TYR A 143 2.41 -15.66 -3.14
N VAL A 144 1.82 -16.25 -2.10
CA VAL A 144 1.94 -17.68 -1.82
C VAL A 144 0.95 -18.51 -2.64
N LEU A 145 -0.24 -17.99 -2.93
CA LEU A 145 -1.30 -18.72 -3.60
C LEU A 145 -1.48 -18.29 -5.06
N VAL A 146 -1.70 -17.00 -5.34
CA VAL A 146 -2.16 -16.55 -6.66
C VAL A 146 -1.06 -16.69 -7.72
N ILE A 147 0.19 -16.37 -7.36
CA ILE A 147 1.32 -16.45 -8.29
C ILE A 147 1.59 -17.88 -8.80
N PRO A 148 1.81 -18.89 -7.94
CA PRO A 148 2.00 -20.26 -8.42
C PRO A 148 0.76 -20.78 -9.14
N LEU A 149 -0.44 -20.37 -8.73
CA LEU A 149 -1.67 -20.76 -9.38
C LEU A 149 -1.83 -20.19 -10.80
N GLY A 150 -1.36 -18.97 -11.02
CA GLY A 150 -1.25 -18.39 -12.35
C GLY A 150 -0.42 -19.26 -13.29
N ALA A 151 0.69 -19.81 -12.80
CA ALA A 151 1.54 -20.73 -13.55
C ALA A 151 0.79 -22.01 -13.94
N VAL A 152 0.10 -22.63 -12.98
CA VAL A 152 -0.65 -23.88 -13.17
C VAL A 152 -1.76 -23.70 -14.20
N ILE A 153 -2.54 -22.62 -14.08
CA ILE A 153 -3.67 -22.36 -14.97
C ILE A 153 -3.19 -22.07 -16.39
N PHE A 154 -2.10 -21.30 -16.55
CA PHE A 154 -1.51 -21.06 -17.87
C PHE A 154 -1.00 -22.35 -18.49
N TYR A 155 -0.28 -23.17 -17.71
CA TYR A 155 0.23 -24.46 -18.16
C TYR A 155 -0.90 -25.40 -18.61
N ALA A 156 -1.95 -25.55 -17.79
CA ALA A 156 -3.12 -26.37 -18.10
C ALA A 156 -3.91 -25.85 -19.32
N ALA A 157 -3.85 -24.54 -19.60
CA ALA A 157 -4.44 -23.93 -20.79
C ALA A 157 -3.56 -24.05 -22.05
N GLY A 158 -2.38 -24.66 -21.97
CA GLY A 158 -1.42 -24.76 -23.08
C GLY A 158 -0.63 -23.47 -23.33
N ARG A 159 -0.64 -22.54 -22.38
CA ARG A 159 0.11 -21.28 -22.41
C ARG A 159 1.39 -21.40 -21.59
N HIS A 160 2.34 -20.48 -21.79
CA HIS A 160 3.63 -20.57 -21.10
C HIS A 160 3.47 -20.25 -19.59
N PRO A 161 3.90 -21.12 -18.67
CA PRO A 161 3.68 -20.96 -17.23
C PRO A 161 4.35 -19.70 -16.65
N LEU A 162 5.55 -19.34 -17.14
CA LEU A 162 6.20 -18.09 -16.73
C LEU A 162 5.39 -16.84 -17.09
N ALA A 163 4.56 -16.87 -18.14
CA ALA A 163 3.66 -15.77 -18.45
C ALA A 163 2.52 -15.67 -17.42
N GLY A 164 2.04 -16.81 -16.93
CA GLY A 164 1.08 -16.87 -15.82
C GLY A 164 1.66 -16.33 -14.51
N ILE A 165 2.90 -16.72 -14.17
CA ILE A 165 3.64 -16.16 -13.03
C ILE A 165 3.78 -14.64 -13.19
N ALA A 166 4.15 -14.19 -14.40
CA ALA A 166 4.32 -12.77 -14.69
C ALA A 166 3.03 -11.96 -14.53
N ALA A 167 1.93 -12.44 -15.11
CA ALA A 167 0.63 -11.79 -15.00
C ALA A 167 0.14 -11.73 -13.55
N ALA A 168 0.26 -12.84 -12.82
CA ALA A 168 -0.12 -12.88 -11.41
C ALA A 168 0.75 -11.95 -10.57
N PHE A 169 2.07 -11.98 -10.73
CA PHE A 169 2.99 -11.14 -9.97
C PHE A 169 2.80 -9.65 -10.29
N ALA A 170 2.52 -9.31 -11.55
CA ALA A 170 2.15 -7.95 -11.96
C ALA A 170 0.86 -7.48 -11.26
N GLY A 171 -0.15 -8.34 -11.12
CA GLY A 171 -1.36 -8.02 -10.37
C GLY A 171 -1.13 -7.87 -8.87
N VAL A 172 -0.48 -8.86 -8.24
CA VAL A 172 -0.25 -8.93 -6.79
C VAL A 172 0.64 -7.78 -6.29
N SER A 173 1.73 -7.52 -7.02
CA SER A 173 2.80 -6.63 -6.55
C SER A 173 2.86 -5.32 -7.33
N GLY A 174 2.72 -5.40 -8.67
CA GLY A 174 2.69 -4.21 -9.53
C GLY A 174 1.38 -3.42 -9.43
N GLY A 175 0.29 -4.09 -9.07
CA GLY A 175 -1.03 -3.52 -8.80
C GLY A 175 -1.35 -3.36 -7.32
N PHE A 176 -0.35 -3.41 -6.43
CA PHE A 176 -0.54 -3.47 -4.97
C PHE A 176 -1.41 -2.34 -4.39
N SER A 177 -1.28 -1.11 -4.91
CA SER A 177 -2.12 0.02 -4.46
C SER A 177 -3.44 0.17 -5.20
N ALA A 178 -3.67 -0.58 -6.29
CA ALA A 178 -4.94 -0.61 -7.00
C ALA A 178 -5.89 -1.58 -6.31
N THR A 179 -7.20 -1.36 -6.39
CA THR A 179 -8.19 -2.28 -5.79
C THR A 179 -9.45 -2.39 -6.63
N VAL A 180 -10.28 -3.41 -6.41
CA VAL A 180 -11.53 -3.61 -7.17
C VAL A 180 -12.73 -3.21 -6.31
N GLY A 181 -12.80 -1.94 -5.92
CA GLY A 181 -13.90 -1.40 -5.12
C GLY A 181 -13.97 -1.88 -3.67
N VAL A 182 -12.98 -2.65 -3.20
CA VAL A 182 -12.91 -3.18 -1.83
C VAL A 182 -11.70 -2.56 -1.13
N PRO A 183 -11.88 -1.91 0.04
CA PRO A 183 -10.74 -1.41 0.81
C PRO A 183 -9.85 -2.56 1.28
N SER A 184 -8.54 -2.33 1.31
CA SER A 184 -7.57 -3.25 1.90
C SER A 184 -7.01 -2.70 3.20
N SER A 185 -6.10 -3.46 3.83
CA SER A 185 -5.33 -2.98 4.98
C SER A 185 -4.39 -1.81 4.64
N LEU A 186 -4.06 -1.64 3.35
CA LEU A 186 -3.20 -0.57 2.88
C LEU A 186 -3.86 0.81 2.99
N ASP A 187 -5.16 0.89 2.71
CA ASP A 187 -5.93 2.13 2.71
C ASP A 187 -5.91 2.87 4.06
N PRO A 188 -6.35 2.24 5.17
CA PRO A 188 -6.25 2.81 6.51
C PRO A 188 -4.81 3.11 6.94
N MET A 189 -3.84 2.28 6.54
CA MET A 189 -2.43 2.46 6.88
C MET A 189 -1.85 3.73 6.23
N LEU A 190 -2.03 3.89 4.92
CA LEU A 190 -1.53 5.05 4.18
C LEU A 190 -2.23 6.32 4.63
N ALA A 191 -3.56 6.29 4.83
CA ALA A 191 -4.30 7.44 5.35
C ALA A 191 -3.80 7.88 6.72
N GLY A 192 -3.54 6.94 7.64
CA GLY A 192 -3.00 7.26 8.96
C GLY A 192 -1.61 7.88 8.90
N LEU A 193 -0.73 7.38 8.04
CA LEU A 193 0.60 7.96 7.82
C LEU A 193 0.52 9.35 7.16
N THR A 194 -0.34 9.51 6.15
CA THR A 194 -0.62 10.81 5.51
C THR A 194 -1.13 11.82 6.52
N GLN A 195 -2.02 11.41 7.44
CA GLN A 195 -2.52 12.27 8.50
C GLN A 195 -1.43 12.68 9.49
N ALA A 196 -0.56 11.74 9.89
CA ALA A 196 0.57 12.04 10.75
C ALA A 196 1.54 13.04 10.08
N ALA A 197 1.80 12.87 8.78
CA ALA A 197 2.64 13.76 8.00
C ALA A 197 2.00 15.15 7.77
N ALA A 198 0.69 15.21 7.47
CA ALA A 198 -0.01 16.47 7.27
C ALA A 198 0.04 17.36 8.52
N ARG A 199 0.00 16.76 9.72
CA ARG A 199 0.12 17.47 11.01
C ARG A 199 1.50 18.09 11.26
N LEU A 200 2.50 17.81 10.42
CA LEU A 200 3.80 18.49 10.43
C LEU A 200 3.77 19.82 9.69
N SER A 201 2.74 20.08 8.89
CA SER A 201 2.56 21.37 8.20
C SER A 201 2.36 22.48 9.23
N ALA A 202 2.86 23.66 8.89
CA ALA A 202 2.67 24.86 9.67
C ALA A 202 1.36 25.59 9.31
N ASP A 203 0.53 25.06 8.41
CA ASP A 203 -0.79 25.60 8.15
C ASP A 203 -1.75 25.26 9.31
N PRO A 204 -2.45 26.25 9.92
CA PRO A 204 -3.43 26.00 10.98
C PRO A 204 -4.54 25.01 10.61
N ALA A 205 -4.94 24.94 9.34
CA ALA A 205 -5.95 24.00 8.84
C ALA A 205 -5.48 22.54 8.91
N ALA A 206 -4.17 22.29 8.96
CA ALA A 206 -3.61 20.95 9.10
C ALA A 206 -3.94 20.29 10.44
N ALA A 207 -4.14 21.09 11.50
CA ALA A 207 -4.40 20.58 12.85
C ALA A 207 -5.77 19.88 12.99
N THR A 208 -6.78 20.37 12.26
CA THR A 208 -8.15 19.83 12.27
C THR A 208 -8.41 18.87 11.11
N LEU A 209 -7.46 18.76 10.17
CA LEU A 209 -7.56 17.87 9.02
C LEU A 209 -7.66 16.41 9.47
N THR A 210 -8.65 15.71 8.92
CA THR A 210 -8.84 14.27 9.11
C THR A 210 -8.79 13.61 7.73
N ILE A 211 -7.87 12.66 7.55
CA ILE A 211 -7.73 11.94 6.29
C ILE A 211 -8.64 10.73 6.34
N ASN A 212 -9.58 10.66 5.39
CA ASN A 212 -10.47 9.51 5.28
C ASN A 212 -9.68 8.28 4.77
N PRO A 213 -9.79 7.09 5.39
CA PRO A 213 -9.18 5.87 4.85
C PRO A 213 -9.57 5.56 3.40
N LEU A 214 -10.73 6.03 2.94
CA LEU A 214 -11.23 5.85 1.58
C LEU A 214 -10.96 7.05 0.67
N ASN A 215 -10.04 7.95 1.03
CA ASN A 215 -9.69 9.15 0.26
C ASN A 215 -9.17 8.88 -1.16
N ASN A 216 -8.72 7.66 -1.47
CA ASN A 216 -8.24 7.30 -2.80
C ASN A 216 -9.03 6.15 -3.44
N ILE A 217 -10.14 5.70 -2.84
CA ILE A 217 -10.82 4.46 -3.26
C ILE A 217 -11.34 4.50 -4.71
N PHE A 218 -11.77 5.68 -5.21
CA PHE A 218 -12.27 5.81 -6.58
C PHE A 218 -11.12 5.80 -7.58
N PHE A 219 -10.04 6.52 -7.28
CA PHE A 219 -8.83 6.53 -8.09
C PHE A 219 -8.19 5.14 -8.16
N THR A 220 -8.03 4.45 -7.02
CA THR A 220 -7.43 3.11 -6.97
C THR A 220 -8.32 2.06 -7.63
N SER A 221 -9.64 2.24 -7.58
CA SER A 221 -10.60 1.40 -8.32
C SER A 221 -10.52 1.58 -9.83
N ALA A 222 -10.47 2.84 -10.29
CA ALA A 222 -10.29 3.12 -11.71
C ALA A 222 -8.89 2.66 -12.20
N SER A 223 -7.88 2.79 -11.35
CA SER A 223 -6.52 2.31 -11.61
C SER A 223 -6.46 0.79 -11.79
N ALA A 224 -7.28 0.02 -11.07
CA ALA A 224 -7.30 -1.44 -11.25
C ALA A 224 -7.70 -1.82 -12.68
N VAL A 225 -8.67 -1.11 -13.28
CA VAL A 225 -9.06 -1.33 -14.68
C VAL A 225 -7.87 -1.06 -15.62
N LEU A 226 -7.15 0.05 -15.41
CA LEU A 226 -5.95 0.37 -16.19
C LEU A 226 -4.90 -0.74 -16.06
N ILE A 227 -4.55 -1.15 -14.85
CA ILE A 227 -3.52 -2.16 -14.58
C ILE A 227 -3.91 -3.52 -15.17
N ILE A 228 -5.18 -3.90 -15.10
CA ILE A 228 -5.69 -5.13 -15.73
C ILE A 228 -5.50 -5.07 -17.25
N LEU A 229 -5.92 -3.98 -17.89
CA LEU A 229 -5.83 -3.85 -19.36
C LEU A 229 -4.38 -3.80 -19.85
N VAL A 230 -3.54 -3.00 -19.19
CA VAL A 230 -2.12 -2.87 -19.53
C VAL A 230 -1.39 -4.18 -19.27
N GLY A 231 -1.60 -4.80 -18.11
CA GLY A 231 -0.97 -6.08 -17.78
C GLY A 231 -1.43 -7.20 -18.72
N TRP A 232 -2.70 -7.21 -19.12
CA TRP A 232 -3.22 -8.16 -20.10
C TRP A 232 -2.53 -7.99 -21.46
N PHE A 233 -2.45 -6.76 -21.96
CA PHE A 233 -1.77 -6.45 -23.21
C PHE A 233 -0.30 -6.88 -23.17
N ILE A 234 0.43 -6.52 -22.10
CA ILE A 234 1.85 -6.86 -21.97
C ILE A 234 2.05 -8.38 -21.92
N THR A 235 1.23 -9.10 -21.16
CA THR A 235 1.35 -10.56 -21.05
C THR A 235 1.15 -11.22 -22.41
N ASP A 236 0.03 -10.95 -23.09
CA ASP A 236 -0.35 -11.66 -24.31
C ASP A 236 0.45 -11.20 -25.55
N LYS A 237 0.80 -9.91 -25.62
CA LYS A 237 1.44 -9.32 -26.82
C LYS A 237 2.95 -9.16 -26.71
N ILE A 238 3.52 -9.12 -25.51
CA ILE A 238 4.95 -8.90 -25.31
C ILE A 238 5.62 -10.10 -24.67
N ILE A 239 5.09 -10.60 -23.56
CA ILE A 239 5.76 -11.63 -22.74
C ILE A 239 5.61 -13.01 -23.36
N GLU A 240 4.39 -13.42 -23.72
CA GLU A 240 4.15 -14.74 -24.31
C GLU A 240 4.91 -14.96 -25.63
N PRO A 241 4.91 -14.02 -26.60
CA PRO A 241 5.71 -14.17 -27.81
C PRO A 241 7.20 -14.35 -27.54
N ARG A 242 7.75 -13.66 -26.51
CA ARG A 242 9.17 -13.78 -26.13
C ARG A 242 9.49 -15.14 -25.49
N LEU A 243 8.53 -15.75 -24.81
CA LEU A 243 8.69 -17.03 -24.13
C LEU A 243 8.48 -18.26 -25.03
N LYS A 244 8.02 -18.09 -26.28
CA LYS A 244 7.75 -19.22 -27.19
C LYS A 244 8.95 -20.15 -27.42
N ASN A 245 10.17 -19.60 -27.36
CA ASN A 245 11.40 -20.35 -27.58
C ASN A 245 12.04 -20.86 -26.28
N THR A 246 11.41 -20.61 -25.13
CA THR A 246 11.87 -21.10 -23.83
C THR A 246 11.24 -22.45 -23.55
N ALA A 247 12.05 -23.49 -23.45
CA ALA A 247 11.56 -24.83 -23.14
C ALA A 247 11.12 -24.92 -21.67
N VAL A 248 9.94 -25.49 -21.44
CA VAL A 248 9.47 -25.85 -20.10
C VAL A 248 10.10 -27.21 -19.76
N ASN A 249 11.07 -27.21 -18.85
CA ASN A 249 11.88 -28.37 -18.47
C ASN A 249 11.75 -28.75 -16.98
N GLY A 250 10.74 -28.20 -16.31
CA GLY A 250 10.28 -28.63 -15.01
C GLY A 250 9.73 -30.06 -15.03
N ASP A 251 9.84 -30.77 -13.90
CA ASP A 251 9.28 -32.13 -13.78
C ASP A 251 7.75 -32.04 -13.62
N PRO A 252 6.96 -32.57 -14.59
CA PRO A 252 5.50 -32.53 -14.53
C PRO A 252 4.90 -33.15 -13.26
N ALA A 253 5.56 -34.14 -12.66
CA ALA A 253 5.10 -34.80 -11.44
C ALA A 253 5.22 -33.92 -10.19
N THR A 254 6.06 -32.87 -10.26
CA THR A 254 6.29 -31.92 -9.16
C THR A 254 5.51 -30.62 -9.31
N LEU A 255 4.77 -30.48 -10.42
CA LEU A 255 4.01 -29.27 -10.68
C LEU A 255 2.80 -29.19 -9.74
N PRO A 256 2.53 -28.01 -9.13
CA PRO A 256 1.35 -27.83 -8.30
C PRO A 256 0.08 -28.08 -9.13
N THR A 257 -0.93 -28.71 -8.53
CA THR A 257 -2.26 -28.85 -9.12
C THR A 257 -3.19 -27.76 -8.59
N LEU A 258 -4.14 -27.31 -9.40
CA LEU A 258 -5.25 -26.50 -8.93
C LEU A 258 -6.26 -27.46 -8.30
N ASP A 259 -6.23 -27.57 -6.97
CA ASP A 259 -7.24 -28.36 -6.26
C ASP A 259 -8.62 -27.73 -6.44
N GLU A 260 -9.58 -28.54 -6.87
CA GLU A 260 -10.96 -28.09 -7.02
C GLU A 260 -11.56 -27.73 -5.66
N LEU A 261 -12.36 -26.65 -5.66
CA LEU A 261 -13.14 -26.25 -4.50
C LEU A 261 -14.09 -27.37 -4.08
N GLN A 262 -13.92 -27.79 -2.84
CA GLN A 262 -14.71 -28.86 -2.24
C GLN A 262 -16.15 -28.40 -1.97
N PRO A 263 -17.13 -29.32 -1.88
CA PRO A 263 -18.53 -28.97 -1.67
C PRO A 263 -18.79 -28.13 -0.40
N HIS A 264 -18.04 -28.40 0.68
CA HIS A 264 -18.12 -27.66 1.94
C HIS A 264 -17.58 -26.23 1.81
N GLU A 265 -16.49 -26.02 1.06
CA GLU A 265 -15.95 -24.68 0.77
C GLU A 265 -16.94 -23.86 -0.06
N ARG A 266 -17.54 -24.47 -1.10
CA ARG A 266 -18.58 -23.80 -1.92
C ARG A 266 -19.80 -23.41 -1.08
N ARG A 267 -20.23 -24.30 -0.17
CA ARG A 267 -21.29 -23.99 0.79
C ARG A 267 -20.89 -22.84 1.70
N GLY A 268 -19.69 -22.89 2.28
CA GLY A 268 -19.12 -21.84 3.12
C GLY A 268 -19.10 -20.48 2.43
N LEU A 269 -18.61 -20.41 1.19
CA LEU A 269 -18.57 -19.18 0.39
C LEU A 269 -19.97 -18.59 0.19
N ARG A 270 -20.98 -19.40 -0.12
CA ARG A 270 -22.35 -18.91 -0.29
C ARG A 270 -22.90 -18.29 0.99
N PHE A 271 -22.72 -18.94 2.15
CA PHE A 271 -23.17 -18.41 3.43
C PHE A 271 -22.40 -17.15 3.84
N ALA A 272 -21.10 -17.09 3.58
CA ALA A 272 -20.27 -15.91 3.85
C ALA A 272 -20.67 -14.71 2.97
N MET A 273 -20.94 -14.94 1.69
CA MET A 273 -21.44 -13.88 0.81
C MET A 273 -22.84 -13.42 1.22
N LEU A 274 -23.71 -14.33 1.67
CA LEU A 274 -25.02 -13.98 2.20
C LEU A 274 -24.91 -13.15 3.49
N SER A 275 -24.02 -13.52 4.41
CA SER A 275 -23.83 -12.74 5.65
C SER A 275 -23.26 -11.35 5.35
N MET A 276 -22.32 -11.24 4.40
CA MET A 276 -21.81 -9.95 3.93
C MET A 276 -22.93 -9.08 3.34
N LEU A 277 -23.82 -9.67 2.53
CA LEU A 277 -24.98 -8.97 1.97
C LEU A 277 -25.93 -8.48 3.08
N LEU A 278 -26.19 -9.31 4.10
CA LEU A 278 -27.03 -8.91 5.24
C LEU A 278 -26.40 -7.78 6.05
N CYS A 279 -25.07 -7.79 6.26
CA CYS A 279 -24.34 -6.68 6.87
C CYS A 279 -24.47 -5.39 6.06
N ALA A 280 -24.33 -5.47 4.74
CA ALA A 280 -24.51 -4.33 3.83
C ALA A 280 -25.93 -3.76 3.90
N LEU A 281 -26.95 -4.61 3.84
CA LEU A 281 -28.34 -4.20 3.96
C LEU A 281 -28.65 -3.56 5.32
N GLY A 282 -28.11 -4.12 6.42
CA GLY A 282 -28.24 -3.54 7.75
C GLY A 282 -27.59 -2.16 7.87
N LEU A 283 -26.39 -1.99 7.30
CA LEU A 283 -25.72 -0.69 7.26
C LEU A 283 -26.54 0.33 6.47
N VAL A 284 -27.00 -0.04 5.26
CA VAL A 284 -27.82 0.84 4.42
C VAL A 284 -29.12 1.20 5.14
N PHE A 285 -29.83 0.22 5.71
CA PHE A 285 -31.08 0.45 6.43
C PHE A 285 -30.90 1.43 7.61
N THR A 286 -29.84 1.26 8.40
CA THR A 286 -29.57 2.16 9.53
C THR A 286 -29.11 3.55 9.08
N ALA A 287 -28.44 3.66 7.93
CA ALA A 287 -27.94 4.93 7.36
C ALA A 287 -28.97 5.70 6.52
N TYR A 288 -30.04 5.05 6.06
CA TYR A 288 -30.93 5.59 5.03
C TYR A 288 -31.71 6.84 5.50
N GLY A 289 -32.34 6.78 6.68
CA GLY A 289 -33.25 7.83 7.14
C GLY A 289 -32.57 9.19 7.35
N ASP A 290 -33.31 10.28 7.17
CA ASP A 290 -32.81 11.66 7.35
C ASP A 290 -32.38 11.93 8.80
N ASN A 291 -33.04 11.28 9.76
CA ASN A 291 -32.70 11.31 11.19
C ASN A 291 -31.67 10.25 11.60
N SER A 292 -30.95 9.64 10.65
CA SER A 292 -29.97 8.60 10.96
C SER A 292 -28.82 9.16 11.80
N ALA A 293 -28.48 8.43 12.87
CA ALA A 293 -27.31 8.72 13.70
C ALA A 293 -25.97 8.58 12.95
N TRP A 294 -25.98 8.04 11.73
CA TRP A 294 -24.79 7.94 10.88
C TRP A 294 -24.46 9.25 10.15
N ARG A 295 -25.41 10.17 10.05
CA ARG A 295 -25.26 11.45 9.37
C ARG A 295 -24.54 12.46 10.26
N ALA A 296 -23.81 13.38 9.64
CA ALA A 296 -23.33 14.56 10.32
C ALA A 296 -24.48 15.54 10.64
N THR A 297 -24.16 16.59 11.38
CA THR A 297 -25.11 17.66 11.76
C THR A 297 -25.71 18.38 10.55
N ASP A 298 -25.01 18.38 9.42
CA ASP A 298 -25.45 18.92 8.13
C ASP A 298 -26.32 17.91 7.33
N GLY A 299 -26.58 16.72 7.88
CA GLY A 299 -27.32 15.64 7.23
C GLY A 299 -26.50 14.80 6.24
N ALA A 300 -25.24 15.15 5.98
CA ALA A 300 -24.40 14.41 5.03
C ALA A 300 -23.89 13.09 5.63
N LEU A 301 -23.85 12.03 4.82
CA LEU A 301 -23.27 10.73 5.21
C LEU A 301 -21.77 10.65 4.92
N THR A 302 -21.28 11.47 3.99
CA THR A 302 -19.92 11.40 3.45
C THR A 302 -19.03 12.54 3.92
N SER A 303 -19.52 13.45 4.76
CA SER A 303 -18.70 14.51 5.35
C SER A 303 -17.75 13.92 6.40
N ALA A 304 -16.57 14.53 6.59
CA ALA A 304 -15.58 14.04 7.56
C ALA A 304 -16.10 14.04 9.02
N SER A 305 -17.10 14.87 9.31
CA SER A 305 -17.79 14.92 10.60
C SER A 305 -18.81 13.80 10.79
N ALA A 306 -19.23 13.11 9.73
CA ALA A 306 -20.26 12.08 9.81
C ALA A 306 -19.75 10.87 10.62
N PRO A 307 -20.52 10.37 11.61
CA PRO A 307 -20.18 9.16 12.34
C PRO A 307 -19.88 7.97 11.41
N LEU A 308 -20.58 7.87 10.27
CA LEU A 308 -20.31 6.81 9.28
C LEU A 308 -18.87 6.85 8.78
N MET A 309 -18.36 8.03 8.42
CA MET A 309 -17.00 8.20 7.91
C MET A 309 -15.96 7.95 8.99
N ARG A 310 -16.23 8.35 10.24
CA ARG A 310 -15.36 8.07 11.39
C ARG A 310 -15.32 6.58 11.73
N SER A 311 -16.37 5.83 11.40
CA SER A 311 -16.49 4.39 11.67
C SER A 311 -16.00 3.48 10.55
N ILE A 312 -15.40 4.00 9.47
CA ILE A 312 -14.95 3.18 8.32
C ILE A 312 -14.07 2.00 8.74
N VAL A 313 -13.13 2.21 9.67
CA VAL A 313 -12.23 1.15 10.15
C VAL A 313 -13.02 0.05 10.87
N ALA A 314 -14.01 0.42 11.69
CA ALA A 314 -14.89 -0.52 12.38
C ALA A 314 -15.80 -1.27 11.39
N ILE A 315 -16.27 -0.59 10.34
CA ILE A 315 -17.05 -1.19 9.26
C ILE A 315 -16.19 -2.23 8.52
N ILE A 316 -14.96 -1.89 8.13
CA ILE A 316 -14.01 -2.83 7.51
C ILE A 316 -13.82 -4.06 8.41
N PHE A 317 -13.56 -3.84 9.70
CA PHE A 317 -13.44 -4.92 10.68
C PHE A 317 -14.66 -5.86 10.67
N VAL A 318 -15.88 -5.31 10.74
CA VAL A 318 -17.13 -6.09 10.74
C VAL A 318 -17.33 -6.85 9.42
N PHE A 319 -17.07 -6.20 8.29
CA PHE A 319 -17.28 -6.76 6.94
C PHE A 319 -16.29 -7.87 6.59
N PHE A 320 -15.13 -7.96 7.24
CA PHE A 320 -14.25 -9.13 7.13
C PHE A 320 -14.53 -10.16 8.22
N LEU A 321 -14.81 -9.72 9.45
CA LEU A 321 -15.03 -10.61 10.57
C LEU A 321 -16.25 -11.52 10.36
N ILE A 322 -17.42 -10.94 10.05
CA ILE A 322 -18.67 -11.70 9.99
C ILE A 322 -18.64 -12.75 8.88
N PRO A 323 -18.28 -12.43 7.62
CA PRO A 323 -18.13 -13.44 6.57
C PRO A 323 -17.05 -14.46 6.88
N GLY A 324 -15.94 -14.05 7.48
CA GLY A 324 -14.87 -14.96 7.92
C GLY A 324 -15.34 -15.99 8.94
N ILE A 325 -16.11 -15.56 9.95
CA ILE A 325 -16.73 -16.43 10.95
C ILE A 325 -17.73 -17.38 10.30
N VAL A 326 -18.67 -16.84 9.51
CA VAL A 326 -19.73 -17.63 8.86
C VAL A 326 -19.15 -18.67 7.91
N TYR A 327 -18.13 -18.28 7.12
CA TYR A 327 -17.37 -19.21 6.29
C TYR A 327 -16.76 -20.32 7.14
N GLY A 328 -16.06 -19.96 8.22
CA GLY A 328 -15.36 -20.89 9.09
C GLY A 328 -16.27 -21.98 9.63
N TYR A 329 -17.44 -21.61 10.15
CA TYR A 329 -18.42 -22.57 10.66
C TYR A 329 -19.09 -23.37 9.55
N ALA A 330 -19.48 -22.73 8.43
CA ALA A 330 -20.20 -23.41 7.36
C ALA A 330 -19.31 -24.34 6.52
N ALA A 331 -18.03 -24.03 6.38
CA ALA A 331 -17.03 -24.87 5.71
C ALA A 331 -16.40 -25.91 6.65
N GLY A 332 -16.60 -25.80 7.97
CA GLY A 332 -16.01 -26.70 8.97
C GLY A 332 -14.53 -26.43 9.27
N THR A 333 -13.98 -25.29 8.85
CA THR A 333 -12.60 -24.88 9.15
C THR A 333 -12.48 -24.21 10.53
N ALA A 334 -13.58 -23.74 11.10
CA ALA A 334 -13.65 -23.24 12.48
C ALA A 334 -14.79 -23.92 13.25
N ASN A 335 -14.42 -24.69 14.28
CA ASN A 335 -15.38 -25.51 15.03
C ASN A 335 -15.94 -24.83 16.29
N ASN A 336 -15.30 -23.76 16.77
CA ASN A 336 -15.71 -23.07 18.00
C ASN A 336 -15.15 -21.63 18.04
N HIS A 337 -15.59 -20.85 19.02
CA HIS A 337 -15.17 -19.46 19.19
C HIS A 337 -13.65 -19.31 19.41
N ARG A 338 -12.97 -20.34 19.96
CA ARG A 338 -11.51 -20.28 20.17
C ARG A 338 -10.74 -20.29 18.85
N ALA A 339 -11.23 -20.99 17.83
CA ALA A 339 -10.64 -20.94 16.48
C ALA A 339 -10.71 -19.52 15.88
N ILE A 340 -11.79 -18.79 16.15
CA ILE A 340 -11.93 -17.39 15.71
C ILE A 340 -10.90 -16.49 16.42
N ILE A 341 -10.78 -16.61 17.74
CA ILE A 341 -9.78 -15.88 18.51
C ILE A 341 -8.36 -16.26 18.09
N GLN A 342 -8.11 -17.52 17.76
CA GLN A 342 -6.82 -17.96 17.24
C GLN A 342 -6.46 -17.26 15.92
N GLY A 343 -7.44 -17.07 15.02
CA GLY A 343 -7.25 -16.28 13.80
C GLY A 343 -6.84 -14.83 14.09
N MET A 344 -7.53 -14.18 15.04
CA MET A 344 -7.17 -12.83 15.49
C MET A 344 -5.75 -12.79 16.08
N SER A 345 -5.43 -13.70 17.00
CA SER A 345 -4.12 -13.77 17.67
C SER A 345 -2.99 -14.04 16.68
N LYS A 346 -3.21 -14.92 15.69
CA LYS A 346 -2.21 -15.23 14.66
C LYS A 346 -1.91 -14.00 13.80
N SER A 347 -2.96 -13.26 13.41
CA SER A 347 -2.80 -12.01 12.67
C SER A 347 -2.04 -10.97 13.49
N MET A 348 -2.40 -10.76 14.76
CA MET A 348 -1.69 -9.82 15.64
C MET A 348 -0.22 -10.21 15.87
N SER A 349 0.08 -11.51 15.96
CA SER A 349 1.47 -11.98 16.03
C SER A 349 2.27 -11.64 14.77
N GLY A 350 1.66 -11.70 13.59
CA GLY A 350 2.29 -11.26 12.33
C GLY A 350 2.57 -9.76 12.29
N MET A 351 1.80 -8.97 13.03
CA MET A 351 1.96 -7.51 13.13
C MET A 351 3.06 -7.06 14.10
N GLY A 352 3.78 -7.99 14.74
CA GLY A 352 4.83 -7.64 15.72
C GLY A 352 5.89 -6.68 15.17
N TYR A 353 6.37 -6.92 13.94
CA TYR A 353 7.32 -6.02 13.28
C TYR A 353 6.72 -4.63 13.01
N TYR A 354 5.47 -4.57 12.53
CA TYR A 354 4.77 -3.32 12.28
C TYR A 354 4.66 -2.47 13.55
N ILE A 355 4.34 -3.09 14.69
CA ILE A 355 4.23 -2.41 15.99
C ILE A 355 5.59 -1.79 16.39
N VAL A 356 6.70 -2.53 16.23
CA VAL A 356 8.05 -2.04 16.55
C VAL A 356 8.44 -0.88 15.64
N MET A 357 8.21 -1.00 14.34
CA MET A 357 8.49 0.08 13.38
C MET A 357 7.62 1.32 13.66
N ALA A 358 6.32 1.12 13.93
CA ALA A 358 5.39 2.20 14.27
C ALA A 358 5.81 2.93 15.55
N PHE A 359 6.38 2.23 16.53
CA PHE A 359 6.94 2.85 17.73
C PHE A 359 8.04 3.86 17.39
N PHE A 360 9.10 3.44 16.69
CA PHE A 360 10.20 4.35 16.34
C PHE A 360 9.77 5.45 15.38
N CYS A 361 8.88 5.13 14.43
CA CYS A 361 8.31 6.12 13.51
C CYS A 361 7.52 7.20 14.27
N ALA A 362 6.66 6.81 15.23
CA ALA A 362 5.90 7.76 16.05
C ALA A 362 6.83 8.69 16.84
N GLN A 363 7.88 8.14 17.45
CA GLN A 363 8.85 8.94 18.20
C GLN A 363 9.63 9.91 17.30
N PHE A 364 10.06 9.43 16.12
CA PHE A 364 10.70 10.27 15.11
C PHE A 364 9.79 11.42 14.68
N ILE A 365 8.55 11.13 14.25
CA ILE A 365 7.60 12.15 13.78
C ILE A 365 7.29 13.16 14.88
N TYR A 366 7.14 12.72 16.13
CA TYR A 366 6.96 13.62 17.27
C TYR A 366 8.16 14.56 17.43
N ALA A 367 9.38 14.04 17.53
CA ALA A 367 10.56 14.87 17.69
C ALA A 367 10.78 15.80 16.49
N PHE A 368 10.46 15.33 15.29
CA PHE A 368 10.56 16.09 14.06
C PHE A 368 9.58 17.26 13.99
N GLY A 369 8.36 17.05 14.47
CA GLY A 369 7.35 18.10 14.60
C GLY A 369 7.68 19.10 15.73
N GLN A 370 8.03 18.61 16.92
CA GLN A 370 8.33 19.46 18.08
C GLN A 370 9.58 20.32 17.88
N SER A 371 10.57 19.82 17.14
CA SER A 371 11.78 20.58 16.79
C SER A 371 11.54 21.69 15.76
N ASN A 372 10.35 21.77 15.15
CA ASN A 372 10.04 22.60 13.98
C ASN A 372 10.89 22.31 12.72
N LEU A 373 11.70 21.24 12.71
CA LEU A 373 12.47 20.87 11.52
C LEU A 373 11.58 20.44 10.35
N GLY A 374 10.45 19.77 10.64
CA GLY A 374 9.47 19.40 9.63
C GLY A 374 8.84 20.62 8.94
N ALA A 375 8.38 21.58 9.74
CA ALA A 375 7.84 22.84 9.23
C ALA A 375 8.89 23.64 8.43
N LEU A 376 10.13 23.73 8.93
CA LEU A 376 11.23 24.42 8.25
C LEU A 376 11.53 23.80 6.88
N MET A 377 11.64 22.46 6.82
CA MET A 377 11.86 21.75 5.56
C MET A 377 10.70 21.90 4.59
N ALA A 378 9.46 21.87 5.09
CA ALA A 378 8.27 22.08 4.26
C ALA A 378 8.28 23.46 3.61
N ILE A 379 8.50 24.53 4.40
CA ILE A 379 8.53 25.90 3.90
C ILE A 379 9.68 26.10 2.90
N LYS A 380 10.91 25.74 3.27
CA LYS A 380 12.08 25.90 2.37
C LYS A 380 11.96 25.06 1.10
N GLY A 381 11.48 23.82 1.20
CA GLY A 381 11.28 22.97 0.04
C GLY A 381 10.18 23.49 -0.88
N ALA A 382 9.09 24.00 -0.31
CA ALA A 382 8.02 24.63 -1.09
C ALA A 382 8.52 25.90 -1.78
N LEU A 383 9.33 26.74 -1.12
CA LEU A 383 9.96 27.90 -1.74
C LEU A 383 10.86 27.49 -2.90
N ALA A 384 11.73 26.49 -2.72
CA ALA A 384 12.58 25.99 -3.80
C ALA A 384 11.77 25.49 -5.02
N LEU A 385 10.65 24.79 -4.78
CA LEU A 385 9.76 24.36 -5.86
C LEU A 385 9.02 25.54 -6.53
N LYS A 386 8.62 26.56 -5.76
CA LYS A 386 8.02 27.80 -6.30
C LYS A 386 9.02 28.58 -7.15
N GLU A 387 10.28 28.69 -6.71
CA GLU A 387 11.35 29.37 -7.44
C GLU A 387 11.68 28.69 -8.77
N LEU A 388 11.65 27.35 -8.80
CA LEU A 388 11.78 26.59 -10.05
C LEU A 388 10.58 26.75 -11.00
N ALA A 389 9.48 27.36 -10.53
CA ALA A 389 8.23 27.56 -11.27
C ALA A 389 7.71 26.28 -11.93
N LEU A 390 7.90 25.12 -11.27
CA LEU A 390 7.53 23.83 -11.83
C LEU A 390 6.00 23.71 -11.92
N PRO A 391 5.45 23.32 -13.08
CA PRO A 391 4.03 23.01 -13.18
C PRO A 391 3.66 21.87 -12.23
N MET A 392 2.47 21.93 -11.62
CA MET A 392 2.04 20.95 -10.62
C MET A 392 2.10 19.50 -11.14
N GLY A 393 1.75 19.27 -12.41
CA GLY A 393 1.87 17.94 -13.02
C GLY A 393 3.30 17.39 -13.02
N VAL A 394 4.31 18.26 -13.20
CA VAL A 394 5.73 17.86 -13.12
C VAL A 394 6.08 17.49 -11.69
N THR A 395 5.62 18.25 -10.70
CA THR A 395 5.82 17.95 -9.28
C THR A 395 5.20 16.61 -8.88
N LEU A 396 3.96 16.33 -9.31
CA LEU A 396 3.29 15.05 -9.06
C LEU A 396 4.04 13.87 -9.68
N VAL A 397 4.47 13.99 -10.93
CA VAL A 397 5.29 12.97 -11.59
C VAL A 397 6.64 12.82 -10.88
N GLY A 398 7.25 13.93 -10.43
CA GLY A 398 8.47 13.91 -9.63
C GLY A 398 8.33 13.04 -8.37
N ILE A 399 7.21 13.15 -7.65
CA ILE A 399 6.91 12.31 -6.48
C ILE A 399 6.74 10.85 -6.87
N VAL A 400 6.03 10.57 -7.97
CA VAL A 400 5.85 9.19 -8.46
C VAL A 400 7.21 8.56 -8.75
N PHE A 401 8.09 9.26 -9.47
CA PHE A 401 9.43 8.77 -9.82
C PHE A 401 10.37 8.69 -8.62
N LEU A 402 10.33 9.66 -7.70
CA LEU A 402 11.07 9.60 -6.45
C LEU A 402 10.67 8.36 -5.65
N THR A 403 9.36 8.14 -5.50
CA THR A 403 8.82 6.98 -4.78
C THR A 403 9.25 5.68 -5.48
N ALA A 404 9.09 5.61 -6.80
CA ALA A 404 9.47 4.45 -7.59
C ALA A 404 10.98 4.13 -7.50
N PHE A 405 11.83 5.14 -7.36
CA PHE A 405 13.27 4.98 -7.17
C PHE A 405 13.59 4.49 -5.75
N VAL A 406 13.04 5.12 -4.71
CA VAL A 406 13.23 4.68 -3.32
C VAL A 406 12.72 3.25 -3.11
N ASN A 407 11.66 2.87 -3.82
CA ASN A 407 11.12 1.51 -3.80
C ASN A 407 12.14 0.43 -4.17
N LEU A 408 13.08 0.72 -5.06
CA LEU A 408 14.14 -0.22 -5.42
C LEU A 408 15.06 -0.56 -4.23
N LEU A 409 15.13 0.32 -3.23
CA LEU A 409 15.99 0.19 -2.05
C LEU A 409 15.23 -0.27 -0.81
N VAL A 410 13.97 0.14 -0.67
CA VAL A 410 13.13 -0.16 0.50
C VAL A 410 11.83 -0.79 0.02
N GLY A 411 11.63 -2.09 0.25
CA GLY A 411 10.41 -2.78 -0.22
C GLY A 411 9.13 -2.43 0.56
N SER A 412 9.24 -2.02 1.83
CA SER A 412 8.09 -1.80 2.70
C SER A 412 7.33 -0.50 2.39
N ALA A 413 6.06 -0.61 1.97
CA ALA A 413 5.19 0.52 1.67
C ALA A 413 5.00 1.46 2.89
N SER A 414 4.81 0.91 4.08
CA SER A 414 4.66 1.73 5.30
C SER A 414 5.93 2.48 5.66
N ALA A 415 7.09 1.81 5.60
CA ALA A 415 8.37 2.43 5.93
C ALA A 415 8.71 3.58 4.98
N LYS A 416 8.55 3.36 3.67
CA LYS A 416 8.76 4.39 2.65
C LYS A 416 7.85 5.58 2.85
N TRP A 417 6.54 5.33 3.01
CA TRP A 417 5.60 6.43 3.13
C TRP A 417 5.77 7.22 4.43
N ALA A 418 6.10 6.55 5.52
CA ALA A 418 6.45 7.22 6.77
C ALA A 418 7.63 8.19 6.63
N LEU A 419 8.62 7.85 5.80
CA LEU A 419 9.78 8.72 5.54
C LEU A 419 9.47 9.82 4.53
N ILE A 420 9.03 9.43 3.32
CA ILE A 420 8.78 10.36 2.21
C ILE A 420 7.62 11.30 2.56
N GLY A 421 6.54 10.75 3.11
CA GLY A 421 5.33 11.47 3.45
C GLY A 421 5.60 12.57 4.47
N ALA A 422 6.39 12.30 5.52
CA ALA A 422 6.72 13.28 6.56
C ALA A 422 7.39 14.56 6.04
N ILE A 423 7.96 14.53 4.83
CA ILE A 423 8.59 15.68 4.19
C ILE A 423 7.72 16.20 3.03
N MET A 424 7.29 15.30 2.14
CA MET A 424 6.58 15.69 0.91
C MET A 424 5.17 16.20 1.19
N VAL A 425 4.42 15.58 2.09
CA VAL A 425 3.04 15.98 2.38
C VAL A 425 2.97 17.43 2.88
N PRO A 426 3.67 17.83 3.97
CA PRO A 426 3.59 19.21 4.43
C PRO A 426 4.17 20.19 3.40
N MET A 427 5.23 19.84 2.68
CA MET A 427 5.80 20.69 1.61
C MET A 427 4.79 20.98 0.50
N LEU A 428 4.03 19.99 0.06
CA LEU A 428 3.06 20.14 -1.02
C LEU A 428 1.79 20.85 -0.54
N MET A 429 1.45 20.72 0.74
CA MET A 429 0.40 21.53 1.37
C MET A 429 0.74 23.03 1.28
N GLU A 430 2.00 23.44 1.50
CA GLU A 430 2.45 24.83 1.32
C GLU A 430 2.40 25.32 -0.16
N LEU A 431 2.28 24.37 -1.11
CA LEU A 431 2.06 24.61 -2.54
C LEU A 431 0.58 24.55 -2.94
N GLY A 432 -0.31 24.36 -1.97
CA GLY A 432 -1.74 24.27 -2.18
C GLY A 432 -2.25 22.91 -2.63
N VAL A 433 -1.46 21.85 -2.48
CA VAL A 433 -1.79 20.48 -2.87
C VAL A 433 -2.31 19.69 -1.67
N SER A 434 -3.39 18.94 -1.86
CA SER A 434 -3.92 18.11 -0.79
C SER A 434 -3.00 16.93 -0.42
N PRO A 435 -3.03 16.50 0.85
CA PRO A 435 -2.42 15.23 1.25
C PRO A 435 -3.00 14.02 0.50
N ASP A 436 -4.27 14.08 0.10
CA ASP A 436 -4.94 13.01 -0.64
C ASP A 436 -4.34 12.79 -2.03
N LEU A 437 -4.03 13.88 -2.75
CA LEU A 437 -3.40 13.82 -4.06
C LEU A 437 -1.93 13.39 -3.96
N THR A 438 -1.24 13.87 -2.92
CA THR A 438 0.14 13.43 -2.63
C THR A 438 0.19 11.93 -2.34
N GLN A 439 -0.75 11.41 -1.54
CA GLN A 439 -0.89 9.99 -1.27
C GLN A 439 -1.21 9.19 -2.54
N ALA A 440 -2.06 9.72 -3.43
CA ALA A 440 -2.36 9.08 -4.71
C ALA A 440 -1.10 8.98 -5.60
N ALA A 441 -0.28 10.04 -5.67
CA ALA A 441 1.00 10.02 -6.38
C ALA A 441 1.97 8.99 -5.78
N TYR A 442 2.08 8.92 -4.45
CA TYR A 442 2.87 7.90 -3.77
C TYR A 442 2.45 6.48 -4.16
N ARG A 443 1.14 6.17 -4.13
CA ARG A 443 0.60 4.85 -4.46
C ARG A 443 1.01 4.34 -5.84
N VAL A 444 1.03 5.23 -6.83
CA VAL A 444 1.46 4.91 -8.20
C VAL A 444 2.92 4.50 -8.24
N GLY A 445 3.80 5.29 -7.61
CA GLY A 445 5.24 5.02 -7.60
C GLY A 445 5.61 3.79 -6.77
N ASP A 446 4.98 3.63 -5.61
CA ASP A 446 5.20 2.51 -4.68
C ASP A 446 4.87 1.16 -5.33
N SER A 447 3.82 1.10 -6.15
CA SER A 447 3.40 -0.16 -6.76
C SER A 447 4.22 -0.52 -8.00
N SER A 448 4.50 0.46 -8.86
CA SER A 448 5.00 0.23 -10.22
C SER A 448 6.36 -0.47 -10.30
N THR A 449 7.24 -0.30 -9.31
CA THR A 449 8.61 -0.86 -9.30
C THR A 449 8.80 -2.03 -8.34
N ASN A 450 7.76 -2.49 -7.63
CA ASN A 450 7.87 -3.63 -6.71
C ASN A 450 8.34 -4.90 -7.43
N ILE A 451 7.81 -5.14 -8.63
CA ILE A 451 8.08 -6.33 -9.45
C ILE A 451 9.48 -6.41 -10.05
N ILE A 452 10.29 -5.34 -9.92
CA ILE A 452 11.69 -5.32 -10.35
C ILE A 452 12.66 -5.12 -9.19
N THR A 453 12.19 -5.16 -7.95
CA THR A 453 12.98 -4.91 -6.75
C THR A 453 13.48 -6.24 -6.15
N PRO A 454 14.78 -6.57 -6.25
CA PRO A 454 15.30 -7.84 -5.73
C PRO A 454 15.25 -7.92 -4.19
N LEU A 455 15.21 -6.76 -3.53
CA LEU A 455 15.16 -6.63 -2.06
C LEU A 455 13.75 -6.86 -1.48
N MET A 456 12.75 -7.02 -2.34
CA MET A 456 11.41 -7.34 -1.91
C MET A 456 11.40 -8.75 -1.27
N PRO A 457 10.84 -8.93 -0.06
CA PRO A 457 10.93 -10.22 0.67
C PRO A 457 10.43 -11.44 -0.10
N TYR A 458 9.43 -11.26 -0.97
CA TYR A 458 8.85 -12.34 -1.77
C TYR A 458 9.59 -12.61 -3.07
N PHE A 459 10.51 -11.75 -3.50
CA PHE A 459 11.17 -11.88 -4.81
C PHE A 459 11.90 -13.23 -4.97
N PRO A 460 12.69 -13.72 -3.99
CA PRO A 460 13.33 -15.04 -4.09
C PRO A 460 12.31 -16.18 -4.20
N LEU A 461 11.18 -16.09 -3.49
CA LEU A 461 10.12 -17.09 -3.58
C LEU A 461 9.54 -17.17 -5.00
N ILE A 462 9.39 -16.02 -5.68
CA ILE A 462 8.87 -15.99 -7.05
C ILE A 462 9.87 -16.61 -8.03
N VAL A 463 11.16 -16.38 -7.82
CA VAL A 463 12.22 -17.06 -8.61
C VAL A 463 12.11 -18.58 -8.45
N VAL A 464 11.89 -19.08 -7.23
CA VAL A 464 11.68 -20.52 -6.99
C VAL A 464 10.44 -21.04 -7.73
N PHE A 465 9.35 -20.27 -7.79
CA PHE A 465 8.19 -20.65 -8.59
C PHE A 465 8.49 -20.72 -10.08
N CYS A 466 9.30 -19.80 -10.63
CA CYS A 466 9.76 -19.89 -12.01
C CYS A 466 10.60 -21.16 -12.25
N GLN A 467 11.50 -21.48 -11.32
CA GLN A 467 12.40 -22.65 -11.39
C GLN A 467 11.65 -23.99 -11.41
N LYS A 468 10.43 -24.06 -10.86
CA LYS A 468 9.57 -25.26 -10.97
C LYS A 468 9.19 -25.59 -12.41
N TYR A 469 9.16 -24.62 -13.31
CA TYR A 469 8.78 -24.80 -14.70
C TYR A 469 9.96 -24.65 -15.67
N VAL A 470 10.89 -23.74 -15.39
CA VAL A 470 12.08 -23.45 -16.20
C VAL A 470 13.29 -23.35 -15.28
N LYS A 471 14.09 -24.44 -15.20
CA LYS A 471 15.15 -24.62 -14.20
C LYS A 471 16.25 -23.56 -14.28
N GLU A 472 16.48 -22.98 -15.45
CA GLU A 472 17.45 -21.92 -15.70
C GLU A 472 16.99 -20.52 -15.24
N SER A 473 15.77 -20.41 -14.70
CA SER A 473 15.25 -19.14 -14.21
C SER A 473 16.04 -18.65 -12.99
N GLY A 474 16.55 -17.43 -13.08
CA GLY A 474 17.17 -16.72 -11.96
C GLY A 474 16.58 -15.34 -11.77
N ILE A 475 17.18 -14.55 -10.86
CA ILE A 475 16.81 -13.16 -10.58
C ILE A 475 16.76 -12.34 -11.88
N GLY A 476 17.82 -12.42 -12.70
CA GLY A 476 17.89 -11.68 -13.96
C GLY A 476 16.79 -12.04 -14.95
N THR A 477 16.39 -13.33 -15.02
CA THR A 477 15.28 -13.79 -15.86
C THR A 477 13.96 -13.18 -15.39
N LEU A 478 13.68 -13.22 -14.08
CA LEU A 478 12.46 -12.67 -13.53
C LEU A 478 12.39 -11.15 -13.73
N VAL A 479 13.46 -10.41 -13.44
CA VAL A 479 13.47 -8.95 -13.67
C VAL A 479 13.30 -8.63 -15.16
N ALA A 480 13.96 -9.36 -16.06
CA ALA A 480 13.80 -9.14 -17.50
C ALA A 480 12.36 -9.39 -18.00
N LEU A 481 11.64 -10.33 -17.36
CA LEU A 481 10.21 -10.58 -17.61
C LEU A 481 9.32 -9.47 -17.03
N MET A 482 9.65 -8.93 -15.85
CA MET A 482 8.86 -7.89 -15.18
C MET A 482 9.13 -6.46 -15.66
N LEU A 483 10.28 -6.20 -16.25
CA LEU A 483 10.68 -4.86 -16.67
C LEU A 483 9.67 -4.18 -17.61
N PRO A 484 9.12 -4.86 -18.64
CA PRO A 484 8.07 -4.27 -19.48
C PRO A 484 6.82 -3.86 -18.69
N PHE A 485 6.39 -4.65 -17.71
CA PHE A 485 5.28 -4.30 -16.84
C PHE A 485 5.61 -3.08 -16.00
N SER A 486 6.76 -3.07 -15.34
CA SER A 486 7.13 -2.01 -14.41
C SER A 486 7.22 -0.65 -15.10
N ILE A 487 7.89 -0.58 -16.25
CA ILE A 487 8.00 0.66 -17.03
C ILE A 487 6.63 1.11 -17.53
N SER A 488 5.81 0.17 -18.04
CA SER A 488 4.50 0.52 -18.59
C SER A 488 3.53 0.98 -17.50
N PHE A 489 3.51 0.32 -16.34
CA PHE A 489 2.72 0.76 -15.19
C PHE A 489 3.20 2.12 -14.71
N LEU A 490 4.51 2.33 -14.54
CA LEU A 490 5.03 3.63 -14.09
C LEU A 490 4.60 4.77 -15.02
N LEU A 491 4.76 4.60 -16.34
CA LEU A 491 4.45 5.66 -17.31
C LEU A 491 2.94 5.85 -17.51
N LEU A 492 2.20 4.77 -17.77
CA LEU A 492 0.77 4.85 -18.07
C LEU A 492 -0.05 5.20 -16.84
N TRP A 493 0.33 4.71 -15.66
CA TRP A 493 -0.37 5.06 -14.42
C TRP A 493 -0.05 6.48 -13.96
N SER A 494 1.17 6.98 -14.18
CA SER A 494 1.48 8.42 -14.02
C SER A 494 0.63 9.27 -14.96
N GLY A 495 0.56 8.91 -16.24
CA GLY A 495 -0.29 9.60 -17.21
C GLY A 495 -1.76 9.55 -16.82
N PHE A 496 -2.22 8.41 -16.30
CA PHE A 496 -3.58 8.25 -15.80
C PHE A 496 -3.87 9.12 -14.57
N LEU A 497 -2.93 9.22 -13.62
CA LEU A 497 -3.04 10.14 -12.47
C LEU A 497 -3.21 11.60 -12.94
N LEU A 498 -2.37 12.04 -13.89
CA LEU A 498 -2.46 13.39 -14.44
C LEU A 498 -3.79 13.62 -15.17
N ALA A 499 -4.25 12.65 -15.97
CA ALA A 499 -5.54 12.75 -16.65
C ALA A 499 -6.70 12.77 -15.65
N TYR A 500 -6.67 11.93 -14.61
CA TYR A 500 -7.69 11.85 -13.58
C TYR A 500 -7.80 13.17 -12.81
N TRP A 501 -6.65 13.75 -12.46
CA TRP A 501 -6.55 15.07 -11.83
C TRP A 501 -7.05 16.19 -12.75
N ALA A 502 -6.63 16.21 -14.02
CA ALA A 502 -7.05 17.21 -14.99
C ALA A 502 -8.56 17.18 -15.28
N LEU A 503 -9.18 16.00 -15.21
CA LEU A 503 -10.63 15.82 -15.35
C LEU A 503 -11.41 16.21 -14.08
N GLY A 504 -10.73 16.51 -12.97
CA GLY A 504 -11.38 16.88 -11.71
C GLY A 504 -12.19 15.74 -11.09
N LEU A 505 -11.87 14.48 -11.39
CA LEU A 505 -12.58 13.34 -10.84
C LEU A 505 -12.22 13.15 -9.36
N PRO A 506 -13.18 12.91 -8.45
CA PRO A 506 -12.88 12.76 -7.03
C PRO A 506 -11.99 11.54 -6.79
N LEU A 507 -10.87 11.70 -6.05
CA LEU A 507 -9.97 10.60 -5.74
C LEU A 507 -10.64 9.52 -4.88
N GLY A 508 -11.55 9.91 -4.01
CA GLY A 508 -12.26 9.03 -3.10
C GLY A 508 -13.26 9.78 -2.23
N ILE A 509 -13.64 9.16 -1.11
CA ILE A 509 -14.62 9.75 -0.20
C ILE A 509 -13.91 10.75 0.72
N GLY A 510 -14.42 11.99 0.75
CA GLY A 510 -13.84 13.06 1.57
C GLY A 510 -12.46 13.54 1.10
N SER A 511 -12.09 13.28 -0.16
CA SER A 511 -10.82 13.70 -0.75
C SER A 511 -10.91 15.07 -1.41
N SER A 512 -9.82 15.83 -1.35
CA SER A 512 -9.63 17.06 -2.15
C SER A 512 -8.43 16.92 -3.09
N PHE A 513 -8.30 17.82 -4.08
CA PHE A 513 -7.05 18.02 -4.82
C PHE A 513 -6.23 19.19 -4.27
N THR A 514 -6.88 20.16 -3.64
CA THR A 514 -6.26 21.39 -3.14
C THR A 514 -6.26 21.44 -1.62
N PHE A 515 -5.31 22.20 -1.09
CA PHE A 515 -5.19 22.52 0.33
C PHE A 515 -4.97 24.03 0.55
N PRO A 516 -5.63 24.68 1.53
CA PRO A 516 -6.82 24.20 2.22
C PRO A 516 -7.91 23.79 1.23
N ALA A 517 -8.78 22.85 1.61
CA ALA A 517 -9.86 22.42 0.74
C ALA A 517 -10.75 23.63 0.40
N MET A 518 -10.98 23.88 -0.89
CA MET A 518 -11.95 24.90 -1.30
C MET A 518 -13.35 24.39 -0.93
N PRO A 519 -14.22 25.26 -0.36
CA PRO A 519 -15.56 24.87 0.08
C PRO A 519 -16.49 24.40 -1.04
#